data_AF-A0A2G6PF10-F1
#
_entry.id   AF-A0A2G6PF10-F1
#
_cell.length_a   1.000
_cell.length_b   1.000
_cell.length_c   1.000
_cell.angle_alpha   90.00
_cell.angle_beta   90.00
_cell.angle_gamma   90.00
#
_symmetry.space_group_name_H-M   'P 1'
#
loop_
_entity.id
_entity.type
_entity.pdbx_description
1 polymer ?
#
loop_
_entity_poly.entity_id
_entity_poly.type
_entity_poly.pdbx_seq_one_letter_code
_entity_poly.pdbx_strand_id
1 'polypeptide(L)'
;MIPSKYQIANSIKINQEWVEIHPDPPLVVSKQIQNISIEVPDLPKWDIRPESVSFIMPDGKAIKIEVELITQDGKTFKLEEIGLGPGLMFSNKPDITADSTASRLPQGMVFTTVRIRADRTLQGGQVLWICLTNY
;
A
#
# COMPACT_ATOMS: atom_id res chain seq x y z
N MET A 1 11.44 0.52 17.21
CA MET A 1 10.15 0.65 16.51
C MET A 1 9.48 -0.72 16.49
N ILE A 2 8.31 -0.91 17.11
CA ILE A 2 7.57 -2.17 17.03
C ILE A 2 6.43 -1.99 16.02
N PRO A 3 6.49 -2.64 14.85
CA PRO A 3 5.42 -2.60 13.87
C PRO A 3 4.26 -3.50 14.30
N SER A 4 3.03 -2.99 14.27
CA SER A 4 1.83 -3.84 14.29
C SER A 4 1.48 -4.19 12.85
N LYS A 5 1.46 -5.49 12.52
CA LYS A 5 1.13 -5.98 11.18
C LYS A 5 -0.19 -6.75 11.26
N TYR A 6 -1.12 -6.41 10.37
CA TYR A 6 -2.40 -7.08 10.22
C TYR A 6 -2.51 -7.59 8.80
N GLN A 7 -2.78 -8.87 8.65
CA GLN A 7 -2.99 -9.44 7.33
C GLN A 7 -4.40 -9.12 6.84
N ILE A 8 -4.52 -8.59 5.63
CA ILE A 8 -5.81 -8.26 5.02
C ILE A 8 -6.16 -9.14 3.82
N ALA A 9 -5.17 -9.79 3.20
CA ALA A 9 -5.38 -10.84 2.20
C ALA A 9 -4.23 -11.86 2.19
N ASN A 10 -4.53 -13.12 1.85
CA ASN A 10 -3.53 -14.19 1.72
C ASN A 10 -2.82 -14.16 0.36
N SER A 11 -3.58 -13.90 -0.70
CA SER A 11 -3.08 -13.77 -2.07
C SER A 11 -4.10 -12.97 -2.87
N ILE A 12 -3.61 -12.16 -3.81
CA ILE A 12 -4.44 -11.37 -4.70
C ILE A 12 -3.91 -11.45 -6.12
N LYS A 13 -4.81 -11.59 -7.09
CA LYS A 13 -4.47 -11.42 -8.50
C LYS A 13 -4.75 -9.97 -8.86
N ILE A 14 -3.71 -9.17 -9.02
CA ILE A 14 -3.85 -7.76 -9.38
C ILE A 14 -3.80 -7.66 -10.90
N ASN A 15 -4.72 -6.90 -11.47
CA ASN A 15 -4.80 -6.61 -12.90
C ASN A 15 -5.28 -5.15 -13.08
N GLN A 16 -5.75 -4.83 -14.27
CA GLN A 16 -6.23 -3.48 -14.63
C GLN A 16 -7.55 -3.10 -13.94
N GLU A 17 -8.27 -4.09 -13.40
CA GLU A 17 -9.49 -3.89 -12.64
C GLU A 17 -9.16 -3.69 -11.16
N TRP A 18 -10.02 -2.95 -10.46
CA TRP A 18 -9.88 -2.76 -9.03
C TRP A 18 -10.21 -4.07 -8.30
N VAL A 19 -9.21 -4.64 -7.66
CA VAL A 19 -9.39 -5.72 -6.69
C VAL A 19 -9.79 -5.08 -5.37
N GLU A 20 -11.00 -5.36 -4.90
CA GLU A 20 -11.50 -4.87 -3.62
C GLU A 20 -11.26 -5.91 -2.53
N ILE A 21 -10.58 -5.49 -1.46
CA ILE A 21 -10.38 -6.26 -0.24
C ILE A 21 -11.22 -5.57 0.83
N HIS A 22 -12.01 -6.35 1.57
CA HIS A 22 -12.81 -5.87 2.70
C HIS A 22 -12.26 -6.47 4.00
N PRO A 23 -11.34 -5.78 4.69
CA PRO A 23 -10.73 -6.30 5.92
C PRO A 23 -11.78 -6.48 7.02
N ASP A 24 -11.74 -7.63 7.70
CA ASP A 24 -12.54 -7.93 8.87
C ASP A 24 -11.63 -8.39 10.02
N PRO A 25 -11.43 -7.59 11.08
CA PRO A 25 -12.09 -6.31 11.36
C PRO A 25 -11.58 -5.15 10.48
N PRO A 26 -12.36 -4.05 10.36
CA PRO A 26 -11.95 -2.85 9.63
C PRO A 26 -10.61 -2.27 10.10
N LEU A 27 -9.88 -1.61 9.20
CA LEU A 27 -8.55 -1.07 9.50
C LEU A 27 -8.67 0.26 10.21
N VAL A 28 -8.18 0.30 11.46
CA VAL A 28 -8.20 1.51 12.27
C VAL A 28 -6.82 2.17 12.29
N VAL A 29 -6.78 3.46 11.99
CA VAL A 29 -5.58 4.30 12.13
C VAL A 29 -5.31 4.54 13.61
N SER A 30 -4.52 3.65 14.20
CA SER A 30 -4.18 3.69 15.63
C SER A 30 -2.81 4.33 15.93
N LYS A 31 -1.91 4.37 14.93
CA LYS A 31 -0.51 4.82 15.08
C LYS A 31 -0.19 5.99 14.13
N GLN A 32 1.08 6.41 14.08
CA GLN A 32 1.49 7.61 13.32
C GLN A 32 1.71 7.35 11.83
N ILE A 33 2.19 6.16 11.46
CA ILE A 33 2.51 5.82 10.07
C ILE A 33 1.76 4.55 9.69
N GLN A 34 1.12 4.57 8.53
CA GLN A 34 0.33 3.49 7.97
C GLN A 34 0.89 3.13 6.62
N ASN A 35 1.19 1.85 6.43
CA ASN A 35 1.66 1.34 5.16
C ASN A 35 0.81 0.12 4.76
N ILE A 36 0.53 0.01 3.46
CA ILE A 36 0.15 -1.26 2.85
C ILE A 36 1.43 -1.90 2.31
N SER A 37 1.64 -3.16 2.65
CA SER A 37 2.68 -3.98 2.03
C SER A 37 2.04 -5.08 1.21
N ILE A 38 2.50 -5.22 -0.03
CA ILE A 38 2.08 -6.28 -0.95
C ILE A 38 3.30 -7.15 -1.23
N GLU A 39 3.25 -8.40 -0.83
CA GLU A 39 4.25 -9.39 -1.24
C GLU A 39 4.09 -9.68 -2.73
N VAL A 40 5.21 -9.71 -3.46
CA VAL A 40 5.24 -10.08 -4.87
C VAL A 40 6.30 -11.17 -5.01
N PRO A 41 5.91 -12.44 -5.22
CA PRO A 41 6.86 -13.55 -5.23
C PRO A 41 7.99 -13.43 -6.27
N ASP A 42 7.68 -12.82 -7.42
CA ASP A 42 8.66 -12.61 -8.49
C ASP A 42 9.49 -11.32 -8.34
N LEU A 43 9.31 -10.56 -7.26
CA LEU A 43 10.03 -9.31 -7.01
C LEU A 43 11.57 -9.43 -7.08
N PRO A 44 12.22 -10.53 -6.63
CA PRO A 44 13.68 -10.66 -6.76
C PRO A 44 14.19 -10.68 -8.21
N LYS A 45 13.31 -10.89 -9.20
CA LYS A 45 13.65 -10.84 -10.62
C LYS A 45 13.50 -9.43 -11.21
N TRP A 46 12.96 -8.49 -10.43
CA TRP A 46 12.63 -7.15 -10.89
C TRP A 46 13.80 -6.21 -10.59
N ASP A 47 14.05 -5.28 -11.50
CA ASP A 47 15.01 -4.20 -11.27
C ASP A 47 14.30 -3.03 -10.57
N ILE A 48 15.00 -2.38 -9.66
CA ILE A 48 14.42 -1.36 -8.78
C ILE A 48 15.19 -0.08 -9.04
N ARG A 49 14.50 0.94 -9.55
CA ARG A 49 15.11 2.25 -9.79
C ARG A 49 14.92 3.12 -8.54
N PRO A 50 15.97 3.35 -7.73
CA PRO A 50 15.84 4.07 -6.46
C PRO A 50 15.45 5.53 -6.65
N GLU A 51 15.81 6.10 -7.80
CA GLU A 51 15.54 7.50 -8.19
C GLU A 51 14.07 7.81 -8.44
N SER A 52 13.25 6.79 -8.77
CA SER A 52 11.85 6.96 -9.13
C SER A 52 10.89 6.08 -8.32
N VAL A 53 11.42 5.23 -7.44
CA VAL A 53 10.65 4.19 -6.73
C VAL A 53 9.76 3.48 -7.75
N SER A 54 10.39 2.96 -8.80
CA SER A 54 9.72 2.30 -9.90
C SER A 54 10.24 0.89 -10.03
N PHE A 55 9.31 -0.05 -10.11
CA PHE A 55 9.60 -1.47 -10.26
C PHE A 55 9.62 -1.86 -11.73
N ILE A 56 10.75 -2.36 -12.19
CA ILE A 56 10.95 -2.79 -13.56
C ILE A 56 10.84 -4.31 -13.61
N MET A 57 9.83 -4.80 -14.31
CA MET A 57 9.64 -6.23 -14.54
C MET A 57 10.81 -6.82 -15.37
N PRO A 58 10.98 -8.15 -15.41
CA PRO A 58 12.06 -8.78 -16.17
C PRO A 58 12.02 -8.49 -17.69
N ASP A 59 10.88 -8.03 -18.20
CA ASP A 59 10.72 -7.57 -19.59
C ASP A 59 11.27 -6.16 -19.85
N GLY A 60 11.87 -5.52 -18.83
CA GLY A 60 12.45 -4.19 -18.89
C GLY A 60 11.43 -3.05 -18.76
N LYS A 61 10.15 -3.35 -18.48
CA LYS A 61 9.09 -2.34 -18.38
C LYS A 61 8.73 -2.06 -16.93
N ALA A 62 8.51 -0.78 -16.64
CA ALA A 62 7.98 -0.38 -15.34
C ALA A 62 6.55 -0.89 -15.18
N ILE A 63 6.22 -1.32 -13.97
CA ILE A 63 4.85 -1.60 -13.56
C ILE A 63 4.33 -0.46 -12.69
N LYS A 64 3.07 -0.07 -12.91
CA LYS A 64 2.41 0.94 -12.10
C LYS A 64 1.32 0.26 -11.27
N ILE A 65 1.44 0.35 -9.95
CA ILE A 65 0.46 -0.16 -9.00
C ILE A 65 -0.22 1.02 -8.32
N GLU A 66 -1.53 0.97 -8.23
CA GLU A 66 -2.35 1.97 -7.57
C GLU A 66 -3.07 1.31 -6.40
N VAL A 67 -2.98 1.95 -5.23
CA VAL A 67 -3.59 1.48 -3.99
C VAL A 67 -4.46 2.57 -3.41
N GLU A 68 -5.69 2.23 -3.03
CA GLU A 68 -6.66 3.13 -2.42
C GLU A 68 -7.19 2.54 -1.11
N LEU A 69 -7.37 3.40 -0.11
CA LEU A 69 -8.10 3.11 1.11
C LEU A 69 -9.44 3.85 1.06
N ILE A 70 -10.52 3.15 1.40
CA ILE A 70 -11.87 3.70 1.39
C ILE A 70 -12.48 3.55 2.77
N THR A 71 -12.99 4.66 3.29
CA THR A 71 -13.68 4.74 4.57
C THR A 71 -15.15 4.32 4.43
N GLN A 72 -15.83 4.12 5.57
CA GLN A 72 -17.24 3.75 5.58
C GLN A 72 -18.17 4.79 4.92
N ASP A 73 -17.81 6.07 4.97
CA ASP A 73 -18.51 7.19 4.32
C ASP A 73 -18.12 7.38 2.83
N GLY A 74 -17.29 6.49 2.27
CA GLY A 74 -16.90 6.51 0.86
C GLY A 74 -15.74 7.45 0.52
N LYS A 75 -15.09 8.05 1.52
CA LYS A 75 -13.90 8.88 1.30
C LYS A 75 -12.74 8.00 0.87
N THR A 76 -12.10 8.37 -0.24
CA THR A 76 -11.00 7.62 -0.84
C THR A 76 -9.66 8.31 -0.58
N PHE A 77 -8.65 7.52 -0.22
CA PHE A 77 -7.28 7.96 -0.01
C PHE A 77 -6.35 7.15 -0.90
N LYS A 78 -5.64 7.83 -1.79
CA LYS A 78 -4.64 7.21 -2.65
C LYS A 78 -3.33 7.06 -1.87
N LEU A 79 -2.72 5.89 -1.97
CA LEU A 79 -1.39 5.65 -1.43
C LEU A 79 -0.37 5.70 -2.56
N GLU A 80 0.80 6.23 -2.26
CA GLU A 80 1.93 6.24 -3.17
C GLU A 80 2.93 5.16 -2.79
N GLU A 81 3.65 4.67 -3.78
CA GLU A 81 4.79 3.80 -3.58
C GLU A 81 5.90 4.56 -2.84
N ILE A 82 6.34 4.00 -1.71
CA ILE A 82 7.39 4.60 -0.86
C ILE A 82 8.66 3.76 -0.83
N GLY A 83 8.67 2.61 -1.49
CA GLY A 83 9.84 1.77 -1.67
C GLY A 83 9.60 0.32 -1.27
N LEU A 84 10.66 -0.27 -0.74
CA LEU A 84 10.74 -1.71 -0.51
C LEU A 84 10.94 -2.04 0.96
N GLY A 85 10.24 -3.09 1.38
CA GLY A 85 10.49 -3.81 2.63
C GLY A 85 10.48 -5.31 2.34
N PRO A 86 9.69 -6.13 3.07
CA PRO A 86 9.47 -7.53 2.70
C PRO A 86 8.64 -7.70 1.41
N GLY A 87 8.21 -6.60 0.80
CA GLY A 87 7.45 -6.51 -0.44
C GLY A 87 7.35 -5.06 -0.87
N LEU A 88 6.42 -4.76 -1.78
CA LEU A 88 6.13 -3.41 -2.23
C LEU A 88 5.42 -2.64 -1.12
N MET A 89 5.89 -1.43 -0.80
CA MET A 89 5.34 -0.62 0.28
C MET A 89 4.66 0.64 -0.25
N PHE A 90 3.44 0.89 0.24
CA PHE A 90 2.61 2.02 -0.12
C PHE A 90 2.19 2.79 1.12
N SER A 91 2.27 4.11 1.09
CA SER A 91 1.85 4.97 2.19
C SER A 91 1.21 6.27 1.68
N ASN A 92 0.53 6.98 2.57
CA ASN A 92 0.08 8.32 2.26
C ASN A 92 1.31 9.24 2.27
N LYS A 93 1.69 9.82 1.12
CA LYS A 93 2.84 10.70 1.06
C LYS A 93 2.48 12.08 1.64
N PRO A 94 3.44 12.78 2.29
CA PRO A 94 3.30 14.21 2.52
C PRO A 94 2.97 14.94 1.22
N ASP A 95 1.86 15.68 1.22
CA ASP A 95 1.78 16.82 0.33
C ASP A 95 2.85 17.82 0.81
N ILE A 96 3.91 17.99 0.04
CA ILE A 96 5.12 18.76 0.41
C ILE A 96 4.76 20.25 0.60
N THR A 97 3.56 20.66 0.19
CA THR A 97 3.07 22.03 0.24
C THR A 97 2.13 22.34 1.42
N ALA A 98 1.63 21.32 2.12
CA ALA A 98 0.75 21.48 3.27
C ALA A 98 1.50 21.15 4.56
N ASP A 99 1.20 21.89 5.63
CA ASP A 99 1.76 21.69 6.98
C ASP A 99 2.01 20.20 7.28
N SER A 100 3.20 19.90 7.83
CA SER A 100 3.80 18.57 8.07
C SER A 100 2.93 17.49 8.77
N THR A 101 1.68 17.78 9.09
CA THR A 101 0.65 16.88 9.59
C THR A 101 -0.24 16.29 8.48
N ALA A 102 -0.28 16.89 7.28
CA ALA A 102 -1.10 16.44 6.13
C ALA A 102 -0.68 15.08 5.55
N SER A 103 0.53 14.63 5.89
CA SER A 103 1.12 13.36 5.46
C SER A 103 0.58 12.13 6.20
N ARG A 104 -0.22 12.34 7.24
CA ARG A 104 -0.70 11.28 8.12
C ARG A 104 -2.17 11.04 7.86
N LEU A 105 -2.55 9.78 7.74
CA LEU A 105 -3.96 9.44 7.77
C LEU A 105 -4.54 9.91 9.11
N PRO A 106 -5.75 10.51 9.14
CA PRO A 106 -6.33 11.03 10.38
C PRO A 106 -6.43 9.93 11.45
N GLN A 107 -5.96 10.22 12.65
CA GLN A 107 -6.03 9.27 13.77
C GLN A 107 -7.49 8.90 14.07
N GLY A 108 -7.75 7.61 14.30
CA GLY A 108 -9.11 7.10 14.54
C GLY A 108 -9.93 6.89 13.27
N MET A 109 -9.39 7.21 12.09
CA MET A 109 -10.05 6.88 10.82
C MET A 109 -10.16 5.37 10.64
N VAL A 110 -11.29 4.94 10.08
CA VAL A 110 -11.61 3.53 9.84
C VAL A 110 -11.76 3.31 8.34
N PHE A 111 -10.96 2.39 7.80
CA PHE A 111 -11.06 1.95 6.42
C PHE A 111 -11.72 0.58 6.35
N THR A 112 -12.75 0.49 5.53
CA THR A 112 -13.54 -0.73 5.33
C THR A 112 -13.17 -1.45 4.05
N THR A 113 -12.52 -0.74 3.11
CA THR A 113 -12.11 -1.31 1.83
C THR A 113 -10.71 -0.85 1.47
N VAL A 114 -9.91 -1.78 0.95
CA VAL A 114 -8.64 -1.52 0.29
C VAL A 114 -8.79 -1.94 -1.16
N ARG A 115 -8.54 -1.02 -2.10
CA ARG A 115 -8.58 -1.32 -3.53
C ARG A 115 -7.18 -1.29 -4.12
N ILE A 116 -6.87 -2.29 -4.93
CA ILE A 116 -5.57 -2.43 -5.56
C ILE A 116 -5.78 -2.72 -7.05
N ARG A 117 -5.07 -2.01 -7.91
CA ARG A 117 -4.97 -2.34 -9.33
C ARG A 117 -3.56 -2.10 -9.84
N ALA A 118 -3.26 -2.65 -11.01
CA ALA A 118 -2.01 -2.41 -11.70
C ALA A 118 -2.26 -2.30 -13.20
N ASP A 119 -1.38 -1.58 -13.90
CA ASP A 119 -1.44 -1.48 -15.37
C ASP A 119 -1.17 -2.83 -16.06
N ARG A 120 -0.61 -3.80 -15.33
CA ARG A 120 -0.29 -5.16 -15.77
C ARG A 120 -0.78 -6.20 -14.77
N THR A 121 -1.02 -7.42 -15.28
CA THR A 121 -1.38 -8.53 -14.40
C THR A 121 -0.15 -9.01 -13.63
N LEU A 122 -0.28 -9.11 -12.30
CA LEU A 122 0.73 -9.70 -11.43
C LEU A 122 0.07 -10.56 -10.36
N GLN A 123 0.78 -11.60 -9.91
CA GLN A 123 0.36 -12.38 -8.76
C GLN A 123 0.92 -11.73 -7.49
N GLY A 124 0.03 -11.16 -6.68
CA GLY A 124 0.34 -10.71 -5.33
C GLY A 124 0.22 -11.85 -4.33
N GLY A 125 1.17 -11.93 -3.41
CA GLY A 125 1.11 -12.76 -2.22
C GLY A 125 0.31 -12.09 -1.12
N GLN A 126 0.83 -12.18 0.10
CA GLN A 126 0.18 -11.62 1.27
C GLN A 126 0.07 -10.09 1.19
N VAL A 127 -1.08 -9.55 1.57
CA VAL A 127 -1.27 -8.11 1.76
C VAL A 127 -1.35 -7.81 3.24
N LEU A 128 -0.52 -6.87 3.69
CA LEU A 128 -0.39 -6.49 5.09
C LEU A 128 -0.69 -5.01 5.28
N TRP A 129 -1.52 -4.71 6.27
CA TRP A 129 -1.62 -3.39 6.88
C TRP A 129 -0.59 -3.26 7.99
N ILE A 130 0.28 -2.26 7.91
CA ILE A 130 1.37 -2.04 8.85
C ILE A 130 1.17 -0.69 9.53
N CYS A 131 1.05 -0.71 10.86
CA CYS A 131 1.02 0.47 11.71
C CYS A 131 2.34 0.61 12.45
N LEU A 132 3.03 1.75 12.27
CA LEU A 132 4.28 2.06 12.98
C LEU A 132 4.07 3.17 14.01
N THR A 133 4.63 2.97 15.20
CA THR A 133 4.77 4.01 16.23
C THR A 133 6.22 4.50 16.21
N ASN A 134 6.45 5.77 15.94
CA ASN A 134 7.74 6.39 16.21
C ASN A 134 7.79 6.66 17.72
N TYR A 135 8.81 6.13 18.40
CA TYR A 135 9.13 6.45 19.80
C TYR A 135 10.18 7.55 19.81
#